data_AF-A0AA38VF92-F1
#
_entry.id   AF-A0AA38VF92-F1
#
_cell.length_a   1.000
_cell.length_b   1.000
_cell.length_c   1.000
_cell.angle_alpha   90.00
_cell.angle_beta   90.00
_cell.angle_gamma   90.00
#
_symmetry.space_group_name_H-M   'P 1'
#
loop_
_entity.id
_entity.type
_entity.pdbx_description
1 polymer ?
#
loop_
_entity_poly.entity_id
_entity_poly.type
_entity_poly.pdbx_seq_one_letter_code
_entity_poly.pdbx_strand_id
1 'polypeptide(L)' 'PEAEAELKERKLDFLPFPEVEGAVKEDVEFLKGSKLIPEGVPISGWVYEVETGRTRRVV' A
#
# COMPACT_ATOMS: atom_id res chain seq x y z
N PRO A 1 21.12 17.82 5.24
CA PRO A 1 21.34 18.20 6.66
C PRO A 1 20.03 18.58 7.38
N GLU A 2 19.23 19.49 6.81
CA GLU A 2 17.97 19.97 7.42
C GLU A 2 16.81 18.96 7.25
N ALA A 3 16.62 18.41 6.04
CA ALA A 3 15.57 17.43 5.76
C ALA A 3 15.65 16.15 6.62
N GLU A 4 16.86 15.65 6.90
CA GLU A 4 17.06 14.47 7.77
C GLU A 4 16.77 14.78 9.25
N ALA A 5 16.98 16.03 9.68
CA ALA A 5 16.68 16.46 11.04
C ALA A 5 15.16 16.59 11.25
N GLU A 6 14.47 17.20 10.29
CA GLU A 6 13.00 17.32 10.30
C GLU A 6 12.32 15.94 10.30
N LEU A 7 12.83 15.01 9.49
CA LEU A 7 12.39 13.61 9.47
C LEU A 7 12.42 12.96 10.86
N LYS A 8 13.56 13.10 11.56
CA LYS A 8 13.77 12.52 12.89
C LYS A 8 12.89 13.16 13.95
N GLU A 9 12.67 14.47 13.88
CA GLU A 9 11.81 15.21 14.79
C GLU A 9 10.34 14.79 14.65
N ARG A 10 9.87 14.70 13.40
CA ARG A 10 8.46 14.44 13.10
C ARG A 10 8.05 12.97 13.24
N LYS A 11 9.02 12.05 13.38
CA LYS A 11 8.81 10.60 13.56
C LYS A 11 7.81 10.02 12.55
N LEU A 12 7.90 10.47 11.31
CA LEU A 12 7.01 10.07 10.25
C LEU A 12 7.31 8.62 9.84
N ASP A 13 6.26 7.82 9.74
CA ASP A 13 6.33 6.53 9.07
C ASP A 13 6.03 6.73 7.58
N PHE A 14 7.03 6.52 6.73
CA PHE A 14 6.92 6.73 5.28
C PHE A 14 6.23 5.58 4.57
N LEU A 15 6.07 4.44 5.25
CA LEU A 15 5.52 3.21 4.68
C LEU A 15 6.13 2.88 3.29
N PRO A 16 7.47 2.88 3.14
CA PRO A 16 8.08 2.57 1.86
C PRO A 16 7.90 1.09 1.52
N PHE A 17 7.76 0.78 0.23
CA PHE A 17 7.63 -0.59 -0.25
C PHE A 17 8.62 -0.86 -1.39
N PRO A 18 9.38 -1.98 -1.32
CA PRO A 18 10.40 -2.30 -2.33
C PRO A 18 9.81 -3.02 -3.55
N GLU A 19 8.63 -3.64 -3.43
CA GLU A 19 8.02 -4.49 -4.45
C GLU A 19 6.53 -4.19 -4.53
N VAL A 20 6.07 -3.80 -5.73
CA VAL A 20 4.74 -3.20 -5.93
C VAL A 20 3.62 -4.22 -5.73
N GLU A 21 3.76 -5.45 -6.25
CA GLU A 21 2.72 -6.48 -6.07
C GLU A 21 2.66 -6.97 -4.63
N GLY A 22 3.82 -7.13 -3.99
CA GLY A 22 3.95 -7.46 -2.57
C GLY A 22 3.19 -6.47 -1.69
N ALA A 23 3.44 -5.17 -1.88
CA ALA A 23 2.76 -4.10 -1.14
C ALA A 23 1.24 -4.17 -1.29
N VAL A 24 0.74 -4.34 -2.52
CA VAL A 24 -0.70 -4.45 -2.78
C VAL A 24 -1.31 -5.67 -2.07
N LYS A 25 -0.60 -6.82 -2.05
CA LYS A 25 -1.07 -8.01 -1.34
C LYS A 25 -1.14 -7.79 0.17
N GLU A 26 -0.10 -7.19 0.74
CA GLU A 26 -0.04 -6.86 2.17
C GLU A 26 -1.17 -5.90 2.57
N ASP A 27 -1.42 -4.85 1.79
CA ASP A 27 -2.50 -3.90 2.03
C ASP A 27 -3.87 -4.55 1.93
N VAL A 28 -4.09 -5.42 0.94
CA VAL A 28 -5.38 -6.12 0.79
C VAL A 28 -5.64 -7.03 2.01
N GLU A 29 -4.63 -7.75 2.49
CA GLU A 29 -4.77 -8.59 3.69
C GLU A 29 -4.97 -7.76 4.96
N PHE A 30 -4.26 -6.63 5.10
CA PHE A 30 -4.47 -5.69 6.19
C PHE A 30 -5.92 -5.17 6.23
N LEU A 31 -6.47 -4.78 5.08
CA LEU A 31 -7.85 -4.30 4.98
C LEU A 31 -8.85 -5.41 5.29
N LYS A 32 -8.68 -6.62 4.75
CA LYS A 32 -9.55 -7.76 5.06
C LYS A 32 -9.54 -8.14 6.54
N GLY A 33 -8.39 -7.99 7.22
CA GLY A 33 -8.24 -8.25 8.64
C GLY A 33 -8.80 -7.15 9.55
N SER A 34 -9.18 -6.00 8.98
CA SER A 34 -9.66 -4.85 9.75
C SER A 34 -11.10 -5.04 10.23
N LYS A 35 -11.30 -5.00 11.56
CA LYS A 35 -12.63 -5.01 12.18
C LYS A 35 -13.49 -3.78 11.85
N LEU A 36 -12.88 -2.75 11.26
CA LEU A 36 -13.58 -1.54 10.83
C LEU A 36 -14.25 -1.72 9.46
N ILE A 37 -13.89 -2.77 8.72
CA ILE A 37 -14.50 -3.11 7.45
C ILE A 37 -15.48 -4.27 7.70
N PRO A 38 -16.77 -4.12 7.36
CA PRO A 38 -17.74 -5.20 7.53
C PRO A 38 -17.37 -6.47 6.77
N GLU A 39 -17.70 -7.62 7.35
CA GLU A 39 -17.60 -8.90 6.65
C GLU A 39 -18.44 -8.88 5.37
N GLY A 40 -17.87 -9.38 4.27
CA GLY A 40 -18.54 -9.46 2.97
C GLY A 40 -18.29 -8.28 2.02
N VAL A 41 -17.56 -7.23 2.44
CA VAL A 41 -17.09 -6.20 1.50
C VAL A 41 -16.02 -6.79 0.58
N PRO A 42 -16.22 -6.81 -0.76
CA PRO A 42 -15.22 -7.33 -1.68
C PRO A 42 -14.03 -6.37 -1.79
N ILE A 43 -12.82 -6.89 -1.56
CA ILE A 43 -11.55 -6.16 -1.69
C ILE A 43 -10.71 -6.87 -2.75
N SER A 44 -10.14 -6.10 -3.67
CA SER A 44 -9.29 -6.61 -4.76
C SER A 44 -8.04 -5.75 -4.93
N GLY A 45 -6.93 -6.37 -5.33
CA GLY A 45 -5.65 -5.71 -5.53
C GLY A 45 -5.26 -5.62 -7.00
N TRP A 46 -4.81 -4.44 -7.43
CA TRP A 46 -4.44 -4.16 -8.83
C TRP A 46 -3.17 -3.34 -8.90
N VAL A 47 -2.37 -3.59 -9.94
CA VAL A 47 -1.21 -2.79 -10.30
C VAL A 47 -1.51 -2.08 -11.61
N TYR A 48 -1.25 -0.77 -11.65
CA TYR A 48 -1.31 0.03 -12.86
C TYR A 48 0.08 0.10 -13.50
N GLU A 49 0.18 -0.33 -14.75
CA GLU A 49 1.42 -0.33 -15.53
C GLU A 49 1.54 1.01 -16.27
N VAL A 50 2.44 1.87 -15.79
CA VAL A 50 2.55 3.26 -16.27
C VAL A 50 3.02 3.36 -17.72
N GLU A 51 3.72 2.33 -18.21
CA GLU A 51 4.25 2.26 -19.57
C GLU A 51 3.14 1.98 -20.61
N THR A 52 2.12 1.22 -20.22
CA THR A 52 1.07 0.73 -21.13
C THR A 52 -0.31 1.31 -20.83
N GLY A 53 -0.49 1.85 -19.62
CA GLY A 53 -1.76 2.32 -19.09
C GLY A 53 -2.75 1.20 -18.73
N ARG A 54 -2.31 -0.06 -18.70
CA ARG A 54 -3.16 -1.20 -18.35
C ARG A 54 -3.17 -1.45 -16.85
N THR A 55 -4.21 -2.13 -16.40
CA THR A 55 -4.28 -2.67 -15.04
C THR A 55 -4.12 -4.18 -15.06
N ARG A 56 -3.39 -4.69 -14.08
CA ARG A 56 -3.22 -6.12 -13.85
C ARG A 56 -3.66 -6.48 -12.44
N ARG A 57 -4.51 -7.49 -12.33
CA ARG A 57 -5.00 -7.99 -11.05
C ARG A 57 -3.94 -8.86 -10.38
N VAL A 58 -3.76 -8.69 -9.07
CA VAL A 58 -2.78 -9.45 -8.26
C VAL A 58 -3.39 -10.21 -7.07
N VAL A 59 -4.64 -9.90 -6.69
CA VAL A 59 -5.44 -10.60 -5.65
C VAL A 59 -6.88 -10.78 -6.11
#